data_AF-B1N0G9-F1
#
_entry.id   AF-B1N0G9-F1
#
_cell.length_a   1.000
_cell.length_b   1.000
_cell.length_c   1.000
_cell.angle_alpha   90.00
_cell.angle_beta   90.00
_cell.angle_gamma   90.00
#
_symmetry.space_group_name_H-M   'P 1'
#
loop_
_entity.id
_entity.type
_entity.pdbx_description
1 polymer ?
#
loop_
_entity_poly.entity_id
_entity_poly.type
_entity_poly.pdbx_seq_one_letter_code
_entity_poly.pdbx_strand_id
1 'polypeptide(L)'
;MNPTDYVLYVDESYTRLPKDPIGGFPLKFLTMSGIILNNAANSFVEQELNSYKLSLFGRTDVILHTAEVNAFSPASLSKPGNQSFRDQIILARPQYYEYNDPKNFLGYHEKIQDIFSNDILKGTLLSSTININKYKDVYIVDDNRVHNVVFSNIIQMFAQFLYFKGKEHSSPVTGKIIYEDCSHISNFYETYTKLLAVGNITLEPSTFQQIKGLSFVDKEDNSNSLQLIDYVPSHIGNKHMLDYRLKNDSNFSQAQYDKEYKSLYIMKAIKSLYYSGAMTNRDLRPDIFGSNFWI
;
A
#
# COMPACT_ATOMS: atom_id res chain seq x y z
N MET A 1 26.03 14.21 16.63
CA MET A 1 24.55 14.30 16.54
C MET A 1 24.06 12.93 16.10
N ASN A 2 23.00 12.41 16.70
CA ASN A 2 22.43 11.13 16.26
C ASN A 2 21.76 11.33 14.89
N PRO A 3 21.93 10.40 13.95
CA PRO A 3 21.25 10.48 12.65
C PRO A 3 19.73 10.46 12.84
N THR A 4 19.03 11.17 11.95
CA THR A 4 17.57 11.08 11.88
C THR A 4 17.24 9.87 11.03
N ASP A 5 16.66 8.85 11.66
CA ASP A 5 16.38 7.58 11.00
C ASP A 5 14.90 7.47 10.63
N TYR A 6 14.66 7.05 9.39
CA TYR A 6 13.33 6.76 8.85
C TYR A 6 13.21 5.27 8.50
N VAL A 7 12.01 4.74 8.60
CA VAL A 7 11.68 3.38 8.22
C VAL A 7 10.58 3.41 7.19
N LEU A 8 10.83 2.81 6.03
CA LEU A 8 9.79 2.55 5.05
C LEU A 8 9.22 1.16 5.31
N TYR A 9 7.95 1.10 5.73
CA TYR A 9 7.20 -0.15 5.82
C TYR A 9 6.45 -0.37 4.51
N VAL A 10 6.58 -1.55 3.91
CA VAL A 10 6.06 -1.85 2.58
C VAL A 10 5.17 -3.09 2.61
N ASP A 11 4.04 -3.00 1.90
CA ASP A 11 3.18 -4.13 1.58
C ASP A 11 2.70 -4.06 0.12
N GLU A 12 2.21 -5.17 -0.41
CA GLU A 12 1.70 -5.30 -1.76
C GLU A 12 0.34 -6.01 -1.84
N SER A 13 -0.44 -5.66 -2.86
CA SER A 13 -1.70 -6.32 -3.14
C SER A 13 -1.91 -6.49 -4.63
N TYR A 14 -2.59 -7.58 -4.98
CA TYR A 14 -3.11 -7.81 -6.31
C TYR A 14 -4.59 -7.45 -6.37
N THR A 15 -4.96 -6.61 -7.32
CA THR A 15 -6.37 -6.38 -7.67
C THR A 15 -6.67 -7.05 -8.99
N ARG A 16 -7.75 -7.85 -9.05
CA ARG A 16 -8.12 -8.63 -10.23
C ARG A 16 -9.55 -8.33 -10.64
N LEU A 17 -9.75 -8.04 -11.92
CA LEU A 17 -11.06 -8.09 -12.55
C LEU A 17 -11.13 -9.38 -13.38
N PRO A 18 -12.08 -10.30 -13.10
CA PRO A 18 -12.14 -11.60 -13.78
C PRO A 18 -12.28 -11.51 -15.30
N LYS A 19 -12.86 -10.41 -15.81
CA LYS A 19 -13.06 -10.17 -17.23
C LYS A 19 -12.73 -8.71 -17.56
N ASP A 20 -11.83 -8.50 -18.50
CA ASP A 20 -11.52 -7.18 -19.02
C ASP A 20 -12.71 -6.62 -19.85
N PRO A 21 -13.23 -5.41 -19.54
CA PRO A 21 -14.29 -4.77 -20.30
C PRO A 21 -14.05 -4.62 -21.81
N ILE A 22 -12.79 -4.47 -22.25
CA ILE A 22 -12.46 -4.38 -23.69
C ILE A 22 -12.27 -5.74 -24.35
N GLY A 23 -12.54 -6.83 -23.63
CA GLY A 23 -12.30 -8.19 -24.06
C GLY A 23 -10.87 -8.66 -23.80
N GLY A 24 -10.70 -9.94 -23.46
CA GLY A 24 -9.38 -10.54 -23.20
C GLY A 24 -9.23 -11.15 -21.81
N PHE A 25 -7.96 -11.41 -21.45
CA PHE A 25 -7.51 -12.02 -20.20
C PHE A 25 -7.95 -11.21 -18.96
N PRO A 26 -7.93 -11.81 -17.75
CA PRO A 26 -8.23 -11.09 -16.52
C PRO A 26 -7.32 -9.87 -16.37
N LEU A 27 -7.90 -8.69 -16.11
CA LEU A 27 -7.16 -7.48 -15.81
C LEU A 27 -6.59 -7.58 -14.39
N LYS A 28 -5.28 -7.47 -14.27
CA LYS A 28 -4.55 -7.61 -13.00
C LYS A 28 -3.69 -6.38 -12.74
N PHE A 29 -3.91 -5.73 -11.60
CA PHE A 29 -3.03 -4.68 -11.08
C PHE A 29 -2.17 -5.26 -9.95
N LEU A 30 -0.87 -4.97 -9.99
CA LEU A 30 0.02 -5.08 -8.84
C LEU A 30 0.17 -3.68 -8.26
N THR A 31 -0.15 -3.52 -6.99
CA THR A 31 0.11 -2.30 -6.23
C THR A 31 1.05 -2.63 -5.10
N MET A 32 2.14 -1.88 -4.98
CA MET A 32 2.97 -1.84 -3.80
C MET A 32 2.83 -0.46 -3.18
N SER A 33 2.67 -0.41 -1.87
CA SER A 33 2.59 0.84 -1.13
C SER A 33 3.51 0.79 0.06
N GLY A 34 3.99 1.95 0.47
CA GLY A 34 4.78 2.07 1.67
C GLY A 34 4.40 3.28 2.52
N ILE A 35 4.74 3.23 3.80
CA ILE A 35 4.63 4.36 4.72
C ILE A 35 5.98 4.65 5.36
N ILE A 36 6.40 5.90 5.31
CA ILE A 36 7.66 6.37 5.87
C ILE A 36 7.45 6.89 7.29
N LEU A 37 8.04 6.23 8.28
CA LEU A 37 7.89 6.59 9.68
C LEU A 37 9.25 6.91 10.31
N ASN A 38 9.34 8.05 11.00
CA ASN A 38 10.39 8.27 12.00
C ASN A 38 9.94 7.69 13.35
N ASN A 39 10.79 7.80 14.38
CA ASN A 39 10.47 7.26 15.71
C ASN A 39 9.16 7.82 16.28
N ALA A 40 8.90 9.12 16.15
CA ALA A 40 7.68 9.73 16.68
C ALA A 40 6.41 9.22 15.97
N ALA A 41 6.45 9.16 14.64
CA ALA A 41 5.34 8.65 13.83
C ALA A 41 5.10 7.15 14.07
N ASN A 42 6.16 6.36 14.22
CA ASN A 42 6.06 4.94 14.53
C ASN A 42 5.43 4.72 15.91
N SER A 43 5.88 5.44 16.94
CA SER A 43 5.27 5.37 18.29
C SER A 43 3.80 5.79 18.28
N PHE A 44 3.43 6.80 17.49
CA PHE A 44 2.03 7.20 17.31
C PHE A 44 1.19 6.07 16.72
N VAL A 45 1.64 5.46 15.60
CA VAL A 45 0.92 4.34 14.96
C VAL A 45 0.78 3.16 15.93
N GLU A 46 1.84 2.81 16.65
CA GLU A 46 1.82 1.74 17.65
C GLU A 46 0.81 2.02 18.76
N GLN A 47 0.80 3.23 19.30
CA GLN A 47 -0.14 3.63 20.34
C GLN A 47 -1.59 3.56 19.85
N GLU A 48 -1.89 4.12 18.67
CA GLU A 48 -3.24 4.19 18.15
C GLU A 48 -3.82 2.81 17.83
N LEU A 49 -3.04 1.94 17.17
CA LEU A 49 -3.47 0.59 16.84
C LEU A 49 -3.56 -0.31 18.08
N ASN A 50 -2.60 -0.23 19.01
CA ASN A 50 -2.69 -1.00 20.25
C ASN A 50 -3.88 -0.56 21.10
N SER A 51 -4.19 0.74 21.14
CA SER A 51 -5.37 1.24 21.87
C SER A 51 -6.67 0.71 21.25
N TYR A 52 -6.75 0.67 19.93
CA TYR A 52 -7.88 0.06 19.22
C TYR A 52 -8.01 -1.44 19.53
N LYS A 53 -6.91 -2.20 19.41
CA LYS A 53 -6.87 -3.64 19.70
C LYS A 53 -7.27 -3.93 21.15
N LEU A 54 -6.78 -3.14 22.09
CA LEU A 54 -7.15 -3.25 23.51
C LEU A 54 -8.64 -2.98 23.73
N SER A 55 -9.20 -1.96 23.08
CA SER A 55 -10.63 -1.63 23.18
C SER A 55 -11.54 -2.71 22.60
N LEU A 56 -11.12 -3.38 21.53
CA LEU A 56 -11.94 -4.37 20.83
C LEU A 56 -11.74 -5.80 21.36
N PHE A 57 -10.50 -6.19 21.59
CA PHE A 57 -10.12 -7.57 21.93
C PHE A 57 -9.61 -7.75 23.37
N GLY A 58 -9.41 -6.66 24.12
CA GLY A 58 -8.81 -6.71 25.46
C GLY A 58 -7.32 -7.06 25.48
N ARG A 59 -6.64 -7.06 24.32
CA ARG A 59 -5.23 -7.43 24.15
C ARG A 59 -4.62 -6.77 22.90
N THR A 60 -3.30 -6.72 22.78
CA THR A 60 -2.58 -5.99 21.71
C THR A 60 -1.83 -6.87 20.72
N ASP A 61 -1.78 -8.18 20.97
CA ASP A 61 -1.10 -9.17 20.13
C ASP A 61 -1.98 -9.72 18.99
N VAL A 62 -3.22 -9.24 18.86
CA VAL A 62 -4.06 -9.52 17.68
C VAL A 62 -3.44 -8.83 16.46
N ILE A 63 -3.14 -9.61 15.44
CA ILE A 63 -2.69 -9.12 14.14
C ILE A 63 -3.92 -8.80 13.29
N LEU A 64 -3.96 -7.60 12.70
CA LEU A 64 -5.06 -7.11 11.89
C LEU A 64 -4.69 -7.22 10.41
N HIS A 65 -5.30 -8.17 9.71
CA HIS A 65 -5.21 -8.28 8.26
C HIS A 65 -6.43 -7.66 7.60
N THR A 66 -6.23 -6.65 6.78
CA THR A 66 -7.29 -5.90 6.11
C THR A 66 -8.19 -6.82 5.29
N ALA A 67 -7.61 -7.76 4.56
CA ALA A 67 -8.36 -8.70 3.74
C ALA A 67 -9.29 -9.59 4.59
N GLU A 68 -8.84 -10.01 5.76
CA GLU A 68 -9.63 -10.81 6.70
C GLU A 68 -10.75 -9.97 7.34
N VAL A 69 -10.46 -8.73 7.76
CA VAL A 69 -11.49 -7.82 8.30
C VAL A 69 -12.56 -7.51 7.24
N ASN A 70 -12.15 -7.28 5.99
CA ASN A 70 -13.05 -7.00 4.86
C ASN A 70 -14.00 -8.17 4.54
N ALA A 71 -13.65 -9.40 4.93
CA ALA A 71 -14.51 -10.57 4.76
C ALA A 71 -15.83 -10.43 5.54
N PHE A 72 -15.86 -9.61 6.60
CA PHE A 72 -17.02 -9.35 7.45
C PHE A 72 -17.93 -8.24 6.93
N SER A 73 -17.56 -7.55 5.83
CA SER A 73 -18.41 -6.52 5.26
C SER A 73 -19.74 -7.10 4.73
N PRO A 74 -20.88 -6.39 4.85
CA PRO A 74 -22.16 -6.87 4.31
C PRO A 74 -22.12 -7.13 2.80
N ALA A 75 -21.36 -6.34 2.06
CA ALA A 75 -21.15 -6.53 0.63
C ALA A 75 -20.37 -7.82 0.34
N SER A 76 -19.36 -8.15 1.15
CA SER A 76 -18.63 -9.43 1.03
C SER A 76 -19.55 -10.62 1.27
N LEU A 77 -20.37 -10.59 2.33
CA LEU A 77 -21.26 -11.69 2.70
C LEU A 77 -22.33 -11.99 1.63
N SER A 78 -22.67 -11.00 0.82
CA SER A 78 -23.63 -11.17 -0.29
C SER A 78 -23.07 -11.94 -1.50
N LYS A 79 -21.75 -12.18 -1.56
CA LYS A 79 -21.09 -12.86 -2.68
C LYS A 79 -21.00 -14.37 -2.45
N PRO A 80 -21.31 -15.22 -3.46
CA PRO A 80 -21.15 -16.66 -3.36
C PRO A 80 -19.71 -17.05 -2.97
N GLY A 81 -19.56 -17.94 -1.98
CA GLY A 81 -18.26 -18.44 -1.51
C GLY A 81 -17.62 -17.62 -0.39
N ASN A 82 -18.01 -16.36 -0.19
CA ASN A 82 -17.40 -15.49 0.83
C ASN A 82 -17.78 -15.87 2.27
N GLN A 83 -18.93 -16.52 2.47
CA GLN A 83 -19.31 -17.06 3.78
C GLN A 83 -18.32 -18.15 4.23
N SER A 84 -17.92 -19.05 3.33
CA SER A 84 -16.92 -20.09 3.62
C SER A 84 -15.56 -19.49 3.97
N PHE A 85 -15.15 -18.40 3.29
CA PHE A 85 -13.91 -17.70 3.61
C PHE A 85 -13.95 -17.06 5.01
N ARG A 86 -15.04 -16.38 5.37
CA ARG A 86 -15.25 -15.87 6.74
C ARG A 86 -15.21 -16.97 7.79
N ASP A 87 -15.88 -18.10 7.53
CA ASP A 87 -15.92 -19.21 8.48
C ASP A 87 -14.50 -19.80 8.69
N GLN A 88 -13.69 -19.88 7.63
CA GLN A 88 -12.28 -20.28 7.74
C GLN A 88 -11.44 -19.28 8.55
N ILE A 89 -11.67 -17.97 8.38
CA ILE A 89 -11.00 -16.93 9.19
C ILE A 89 -11.35 -17.11 10.67
N ILE A 90 -12.63 -17.28 11.01
CA ILE A 90 -13.05 -17.45 12.41
C ILE A 90 -12.45 -18.74 13.01
N LEU A 91 -12.36 -19.82 12.23
CA LEU A 91 -11.71 -21.06 12.68
C LEU A 91 -10.22 -20.86 12.97
N ALA A 92 -9.50 -20.11 12.12
CA ALA A 92 -8.07 -19.85 12.29
C ALA A 92 -7.76 -18.78 13.34
N ARG A 93 -8.63 -17.76 13.45
CA ARG A 93 -8.49 -16.58 14.31
C ARG A 93 -9.83 -16.27 15.02
N PRO A 94 -10.20 -17.03 16.07
CA PRO A 94 -11.51 -16.89 16.72
C PRO A 94 -11.85 -15.47 17.20
N GLN A 95 -10.85 -14.67 17.57
CA GLN A 95 -11.01 -13.27 17.97
C GLN A 95 -11.63 -12.38 16.87
N TYR A 96 -11.54 -12.77 15.60
CA TYR A 96 -12.20 -12.04 14.51
C TYR A 96 -13.73 -12.14 14.54
N TYR A 97 -14.30 -13.00 15.39
CA TYR A 97 -15.73 -13.04 15.63
C TYR A 97 -16.29 -11.66 16.05
N GLU A 98 -15.49 -10.81 16.70
CA GLU A 98 -15.87 -9.44 17.06
C GLU A 98 -16.32 -8.60 15.85
N TYR A 99 -15.79 -8.86 14.65
CA TYR A 99 -16.17 -8.16 13.43
C TYR A 99 -17.54 -8.59 12.88
N ASN A 100 -18.21 -9.55 13.50
CA ASN A 100 -19.62 -9.83 13.20
C ASN A 100 -20.55 -8.69 13.59
N ASP A 101 -20.16 -7.86 14.58
CA ASP A 101 -20.85 -6.60 14.84
C ASP A 101 -20.44 -5.58 13.76
N PRO A 102 -21.39 -5.07 12.94
CA PRO A 102 -21.09 -4.05 11.95
C PRO A 102 -20.42 -2.79 12.52
N LYS A 103 -20.65 -2.46 13.81
CA LYS A 103 -19.99 -1.33 14.47
C LYS A 103 -18.49 -1.54 14.62
N ASN A 104 -18.06 -2.77 14.91
CA ASN A 104 -16.64 -3.10 15.06
C ASN A 104 -15.94 -3.09 13.70
N PHE A 105 -16.61 -3.62 12.66
CA PHE A 105 -16.12 -3.54 11.28
C PHE A 105 -15.95 -2.09 10.80
N LEU A 106 -16.97 -1.24 11.03
CA LEU A 106 -16.88 0.18 10.68
C LEU A 106 -15.82 0.90 11.53
N GLY A 107 -15.77 0.60 12.83
CA GLY A 107 -14.81 1.16 13.78
C GLY A 107 -13.35 0.88 13.39
N TYR A 108 -13.05 -0.30 12.83
CA TYR A 108 -11.74 -0.58 12.24
C TYR A 108 -11.40 0.42 11.14
N HIS A 109 -12.28 0.57 10.15
CA HIS A 109 -12.02 1.45 9.01
C HIS A 109 -11.96 2.93 9.40
N GLU A 110 -12.82 3.37 10.32
CA GLU A 110 -12.78 4.71 10.89
C GLU A 110 -11.46 4.95 11.62
N LYS A 111 -11.01 4.01 12.44
CA LYS A 111 -9.74 4.13 13.16
C LYS A 111 -8.54 4.24 12.22
N ILE A 112 -8.49 3.40 11.19
CA ILE A 112 -7.39 3.48 10.21
C ILE A 112 -7.43 4.82 9.46
N GLN A 113 -8.62 5.31 9.10
CA GLN A 113 -8.79 6.63 8.49
C GLN A 113 -8.33 7.77 9.41
N ASP A 114 -8.64 7.70 10.70
CA ASP A 114 -8.22 8.70 11.69
C ASP A 114 -6.69 8.74 11.81
N ILE A 115 -6.04 7.57 11.85
CA ILE A 115 -4.58 7.46 11.87
C ILE A 115 -3.98 8.14 10.63
N PHE A 116 -4.44 7.80 9.43
CA PHE A 116 -3.94 8.41 8.18
C PHE A 116 -4.26 9.90 8.04
N SER A 117 -5.31 10.38 8.70
CA SER A 117 -5.68 11.80 8.67
C SER A 117 -4.84 12.66 9.62
N ASN A 118 -4.02 12.03 10.48
CA ASN A 118 -3.17 12.75 11.41
C ASN A 118 -2.00 13.44 10.68
N ASP A 119 -1.73 14.70 11.03
CA ASP A 119 -0.66 15.50 10.43
C ASP A 119 0.73 14.86 10.54
N ILE A 120 0.97 14.00 11.54
CA ILE A 120 2.26 13.29 11.70
C ILE A 120 2.54 12.31 10.55
N LEU A 121 1.50 11.83 9.86
CA LEU A 121 1.59 10.93 8.72
C LEU A 121 1.40 11.65 7.37
N LYS A 122 1.30 12.97 7.38
CA LYS A 122 1.10 13.73 6.14
C LYS A 122 2.32 13.63 5.23
N GLY A 123 2.10 13.17 4.00
CA GLY A 123 3.15 13.01 2.98
C GLY A 123 4.20 11.95 3.30
N THR A 124 3.77 10.89 3.98
CA THR A 124 4.63 9.72 4.24
C THR A 124 4.25 8.50 3.40
N LEU A 125 3.16 8.56 2.64
CA LEU A 125 2.61 7.44 1.88
C LEU A 125 3.17 7.39 0.45
N LEU A 126 3.86 6.30 0.15
CA LEU A 126 4.35 5.99 -1.19
C LEU A 126 3.47 4.94 -1.86
N SER A 127 3.28 5.02 -3.18
CA SER A 127 2.68 3.90 -3.92
C SER A 127 3.09 3.85 -5.38
N SER A 128 3.25 2.63 -5.89
CA SER A 128 3.42 2.32 -7.29
C SER A 128 2.43 1.23 -7.69
N THR A 129 1.67 1.48 -8.76
CA THR A 129 0.68 0.54 -9.29
C THR A 129 0.96 0.28 -10.76
N ILE A 130 0.96 -0.98 -11.18
CA ILE A 130 1.14 -1.39 -12.58
C ILE A 130 0.01 -2.31 -13.01
N ASN A 131 -0.55 -2.06 -14.19
CA ASN A 131 -1.34 -3.04 -14.93
C ASN A 131 -0.40 -4.13 -15.48
N ILE A 132 -0.43 -5.30 -14.85
CA ILE A 132 0.49 -6.40 -15.14
C ILE A 132 0.34 -6.86 -16.59
N ASN A 133 -0.90 -7.07 -17.04
CA ASN A 133 -1.17 -7.55 -18.40
C ASN A 133 -0.59 -6.59 -19.43
N LYS A 134 -0.90 -5.29 -19.30
CA LYS A 134 -0.40 -4.27 -20.23
C LYS A 134 1.12 -4.17 -20.21
N TYR A 135 1.74 -4.24 -19.03
CA TYR A 135 3.20 -4.18 -18.92
C TYR A 135 3.87 -5.37 -19.61
N LYS A 136 3.33 -6.59 -19.40
CA LYS A 136 3.81 -7.80 -20.05
C LYS A 136 3.64 -7.76 -21.56
N ASP A 137 2.52 -7.24 -22.04
CA ASP A 137 2.25 -7.15 -23.48
C ASP A 137 3.21 -6.17 -24.17
N VAL A 138 3.53 -5.04 -23.53
CA VAL A 138 4.43 -4.01 -24.09
C VAL A 138 5.89 -4.44 -24.05
N TYR A 139 6.35 -5.02 -22.93
CA TYR A 139 7.77 -5.31 -22.72
C TYR A 139 8.15 -6.79 -22.93
N ILE A 140 7.17 -7.67 -23.16
CA ILE A 140 7.35 -9.11 -23.36
C ILE A 140 8.15 -9.71 -22.19
N VAL A 141 7.60 -9.55 -20.98
CA VAL A 141 8.26 -9.92 -19.72
C VAL A 141 7.43 -10.88 -18.87
N ASP A 142 8.08 -11.53 -17.91
CA ASP A 142 7.44 -12.32 -16.86
C ASP A 142 6.94 -11.45 -15.69
N ASP A 143 6.23 -12.08 -14.76
CA ASP A 143 5.68 -11.42 -13.56
C ASP A 143 6.80 -10.94 -12.60
N ASN A 144 7.94 -11.63 -12.52
CA ASN A 144 9.04 -11.26 -11.63
C ASN A 144 9.63 -9.89 -12.01
N ARG A 145 9.74 -9.61 -13.31
CA ARG A 145 10.15 -8.29 -13.80
C ARG A 145 9.16 -7.20 -13.42
N VAL A 146 7.86 -7.49 -13.40
CA VAL A 146 6.85 -6.51 -12.97
C VAL A 146 7.03 -6.15 -11.50
N HIS A 147 7.22 -7.14 -10.61
CA HIS A 147 7.48 -6.89 -9.19
C HIS A 147 8.72 -6.03 -8.97
N ASN A 148 9.83 -6.36 -9.63
CA ASN A 148 11.08 -5.61 -9.52
C ASN A 148 10.92 -4.15 -9.95
N VAL A 149 10.08 -3.87 -10.95
CA VAL A 149 9.82 -2.49 -11.41
C VAL A 149 9.02 -1.72 -10.36
N VAL A 150 7.93 -2.29 -9.86
CA VAL A 150 7.12 -1.66 -8.80
C VAL A 150 7.96 -1.40 -7.55
N PHE A 151 8.75 -2.38 -7.14
CA PHE A 151 9.68 -2.26 -6.00
C PHE A 151 10.77 -1.20 -6.23
N SER A 152 11.36 -1.15 -7.43
CA SER A 152 12.35 -0.12 -7.78
C SER A 152 11.77 1.29 -7.69
N ASN A 153 10.52 1.49 -8.12
CA ASN A 153 9.83 2.77 -8.00
C ASN A 153 9.67 3.18 -6.53
N ILE A 154 9.27 2.24 -5.66
CA ILE A 154 9.13 2.49 -4.22
C ILE A 154 10.47 2.88 -3.59
N ILE A 155 11.54 2.15 -3.89
CA ILE A 155 12.90 2.49 -3.41
C ILE A 155 13.31 3.88 -3.91
N GLN A 156 13.07 4.19 -5.18
CA GLN A 156 13.42 5.49 -5.76
C GLN A 156 12.70 6.63 -5.04
N MET A 157 11.40 6.50 -4.80
CA MET A 157 10.62 7.52 -4.08
C MET A 157 11.13 7.69 -2.64
N PHE A 158 11.50 6.60 -1.96
CA PHE A 158 12.07 6.68 -0.62
C PHE A 158 13.47 7.31 -0.61
N ALA A 159 14.34 6.97 -1.57
CA ALA A 159 15.65 7.60 -1.71
C ALA A 159 15.53 9.11 -1.95
N GLN A 160 14.56 9.55 -2.78
CA GLN A 160 14.26 10.96 -2.98
C GLN A 160 13.79 11.63 -1.68
N PHE A 161 12.89 10.99 -0.94
CA PHE A 161 12.43 11.49 0.35
C PHE A 161 13.61 11.73 1.30
N LEU A 162 14.48 10.72 1.48
CA LEU A 162 15.65 10.83 2.36
C LEU A 162 16.60 11.95 1.91
N TYR A 163 16.83 12.07 0.60
CA TYR A 163 17.67 13.11 0.03
C TYR A 163 17.14 14.52 0.32
N PHE A 164 15.83 14.75 0.12
CA PHE A 164 15.24 16.05 0.41
C PHE A 164 15.22 16.34 1.91
N LYS A 165 14.89 15.35 2.75
CA LYS A 165 14.98 15.50 4.21
C LYS A 165 16.40 15.78 4.67
N GLY A 166 17.40 15.14 4.07
CA GLY A 166 18.82 15.41 4.34
C GLY A 166 19.24 16.85 4.03
N LYS A 167 18.54 17.56 3.13
CA LYS A 167 18.76 19.00 2.89
C LYS A 167 18.09 19.90 3.93
N GLU A 168 17.01 19.44 4.55
CA GLU A 168 16.29 20.17 5.59
C GLU A 168 16.94 20.01 6.98
N HIS A 169 17.64 18.91 7.21
CA HIS A 169 18.25 18.58 8.49
C HIS A 169 19.76 18.87 8.53
N SER A 170 20.25 19.34 9.69
CA SER A 170 21.69 19.51 9.93
C SER A 170 22.41 18.20 10.30
N SER A 171 21.65 17.13 10.56
CA SER A 171 22.17 15.78 10.83
C SER A 171 22.05 14.88 9.59
N PRO A 172 22.92 13.87 9.45
CA PRO A 172 22.75 12.84 8.43
C PRO A 172 21.37 12.19 8.58
N VAL A 173 20.66 12.09 7.46
CA VAL A 173 19.39 11.38 7.36
C VAL A 173 19.67 10.00 6.77
N THR A 174 19.16 8.96 7.42
CA THR A 174 19.29 7.59 6.92
C THR A 174 17.94 6.90 6.94
N GLY A 175 17.83 5.80 6.19
CA GLY A 175 16.61 5.01 6.16
C GLY A 175 16.85 3.51 6.17
N LYS A 176 15.83 2.75 6.51
CA LYS A 176 15.77 1.29 6.29
C LYS A 176 14.40 0.92 5.73
N ILE A 177 14.34 -0.20 5.03
CA ILE A 177 13.12 -0.75 4.45
C ILE A 177 12.76 -2.02 5.21
N ILE A 178 11.50 -2.11 5.64
CA ILE A 178 10.88 -3.32 6.20
C ILE A 178 9.76 -3.70 5.24
N TYR A 179 9.85 -4.90 4.68
CA TYR A 179 8.92 -5.41 3.69
C TYR A 179 8.22 -6.64 4.27
N GLU A 180 6.88 -6.67 4.22
CA GLU A 180 6.11 -7.87 4.59
C GLU A 180 6.34 -8.97 3.55
N ASP A 181 7.03 -10.05 3.94
CA ASP A 181 7.42 -11.13 3.04
C ASP A 181 6.19 -11.88 2.53
N CYS A 182 5.88 -11.67 1.25
CA CYS A 182 4.83 -12.38 0.56
C CYS A 182 5.32 -13.65 -0.13
N SER A 183 6.28 -14.42 0.40
CA SER A 183 6.65 -15.76 -0.12
C SER A 183 7.03 -15.83 -1.62
N HIS A 184 7.41 -14.71 -2.24
CA HIS A 184 7.52 -14.61 -3.70
C HIS A 184 8.96 -14.78 -4.22
N ILE A 185 9.04 -15.37 -5.42
CA ILE A 185 10.25 -15.69 -6.23
C ILE A 185 10.89 -14.41 -6.83
N SER A 186 10.80 -13.29 -6.13
CA SER A 186 11.25 -11.99 -6.62
C SER A 186 12.65 -11.67 -6.11
N ASN A 187 13.55 -11.29 -7.02
CA ASN A 187 14.93 -10.92 -6.68
C ASN A 187 15.02 -9.49 -6.10
N PHE A 188 14.20 -9.16 -5.10
CA PHE A 188 14.17 -7.82 -4.51
C PHE A 188 15.52 -7.41 -3.92
N TYR A 189 16.25 -8.32 -3.28
CA TYR A 189 17.61 -8.07 -2.80
C TYR A 189 18.60 -7.71 -3.92
N GLU A 190 18.51 -8.39 -5.07
CA GLU A 190 19.35 -8.11 -6.23
C GLU A 190 19.02 -6.73 -6.81
N THR A 191 17.73 -6.44 -6.97
CA THR A 191 17.23 -5.14 -7.45
C THR A 191 17.67 -4.00 -6.51
N TYR A 192 17.51 -4.18 -5.20
CA TYR A 192 17.97 -3.23 -4.18
C TYR A 192 19.49 -3.00 -4.29
N THR A 193 20.28 -4.06 -4.35
CA THR A 193 21.74 -3.96 -4.45
C THR A 193 22.19 -3.27 -5.75
N LYS A 194 21.50 -3.53 -6.86
CA LYS A 194 21.75 -2.83 -8.14
C LYS A 194 21.51 -1.33 -8.02
N LEU A 195 20.41 -0.91 -7.39
CA LEU A 195 20.11 0.51 -7.16
C LEU A 195 21.15 1.17 -6.24
N LEU A 196 21.62 0.49 -5.19
CA LEU A 196 22.70 1.00 -4.33
C LEU A 196 24.05 1.15 -5.05
N ALA A 197 24.33 0.29 -6.03
CA ALA A 197 25.60 0.26 -6.73
C ALA A 197 25.66 1.23 -7.92
N VAL A 198 24.58 1.30 -8.71
CA VAL A 198 24.56 2.00 -10.01
C VAL A 198 23.64 3.22 -10.00
N GLY A 199 22.71 3.32 -9.05
CA GLY A 199 21.68 4.34 -9.07
C GLY A 199 20.68 4.11 -10.21
N ASN A 200 20.11 5.19 -10.73
CA ASN A 200 19.26 5.16 -11.92
C ASN A 200 19.48 6.42 -12.78
N ILE A 201 18.70 6.58 -13.84
CA ILE A 201 18.83 7.73 -14.77
C ILE A 201 18.61 9.10 -14.11
N THR A 202 17.94 9.15 -12.96
CA THR A 202 17.58 10.39 -12.25
C THR A 202 18.37 10.64 -10.97
N LEU A 203 18.89 9.60 -10.33
CA LEU A 203 19.48 9.64 -9.00
C LEU A 203 20.79 8.86 -8.99
N GLU A 204 21.83 9.51 -8.48
CA GLU A 204 23.15 8.94 -8.27
C GLU A 204 23.10 7.82 -7.20
N PRO A 205 24.01 6.82 -7.25
CA PRO A 205 24.12 5.75 -6.25
C PRO A 205 24.16 6.28 -4.81
N SER A 206 24.86 7.40 -4.57
CA SER A 206 25.00 8.03 -3.25
C SER A 206 23.66 8.43 -2.62
N THR A 207 22.63 8.68 -3.44
CA THR A 207 21.26 8.96 -2.99
C THR A 207 20.65 7.70 -2.37
N PHE A 208 20.76 6.56 -3.07
CA PHE A 208 20.23 5.28 -2.62
C PHE A 208 20.99 4.73 -1.42
N GLN A 209 22.30 4.99 -1.32
CA GLN A 209 23.15 4.56 -0.20
C GLN A 209 22.79 5.20 1.15
N GLN A 210 21.86 6.16 1.18
CA GLN A 210 21.23 6.62 2.43
C GLN A 210 20.30 5.56 3.04
N ILE A 211 19.82 4.61 2.23
CA ILE A 211 19.08 3.43 2.67
C ILE A 211 20.11 2.38 3.14
N LYS A 212 20.09 2.09 4.44
CA LYS A 212 21.10 1.27 5.13
C LYS A 212 20.70 -0.19 5.28
N GLY A 213 19.47 -0.56 4.94
CA GLY A 213 19.02 -1.94 5.06
C GLY A 213 17.69 -2.20 4.39
N LEU A 214 17.52 -3.48 4.00
CA LEU A 214 16.30 -4.08 3.54
C LEU A 214 16.09 -5.36 4.35
N SER A 215 14.95 -5.45 5.05
CA SER A 215 14.57 -6.60 5.86
C SER A 215 13.20 -7.10 5.42
N PHE A 216 13.08 -8.42 5.38
CA PHE A 216 11.83 -9.13 5.13
C PHE A 216 11.33 -9.69 6.45
N VAL A 217 10.05 -9.52 6.73
CA VAL A 217 9.41 -9.93 8.00
C VAL A 217 8.14 -10.70 7.71
N ASP A 218 7.79 -11.63 8.59
CA ASP A 218 6.63 -12.49 8.40
C ASP A 218 5.35 -11.67 8.59
N LYS A 219 4.28 -12.05 7.88
CA LYS A 219 2.94 -11.48 8.06
C LYS A 219 2.38 -11.76 9.47
N GLU A 220 2.87 -12.81 10.13
CA GLU A 220 2.57 -13.10 11.54
C GLU A 220 3.44 -12.31 12.54
N ASP A 221 4.38 -11.48 12.08
CA ASP A 221 5.05 -10.53 12.97
C ASP A 221 4.06 -9.41 13.31
N ASN A 222 3.76 -9.22 14.60
CA ASN A 222 2.80 -8.21 15.09
C ASN A 222 3.35 -6.76 14.99
N SER A 223 3.69 -6.33 13.78
CA SER A 223 4.10 -4.97 13.45
C SER A 223 2.89 -4.11 13.14
N ASN A 224 2.60 -3.15 14.02
CA ASN A 224 1.49 -2.21 13.84
C ASN A 224 1.64 -1.38 12.55
N SER A 225 2.87 -1.00 12.20
CA SER A 225 3.15 -0.22 11.00
C SER A 225 2.92 -1.03 9.71
N LEU A 226 3.17 -2.35 9.73
CA LEU A 226 2.83 -3.23 8.61
C LEU A 226 1.33 -3.46 8.49
N GLN A 227 0.65 -3.69 9.62
CA GLN A 227 -0.81 -3.81 9.65
C GLN A 227 -1.52 -2.53 9.19
N LEU A 228 -0.92 -1.35 9.43
CA LEU A 228 -1.44 -0.08 8.90
C LEU A 228 -1.28 0.01 7.38
N ILE A 229 -0.11 -0.36 6.83
CA ILE A 229 0.13 -0.25 5.39
C ILE A 229 -0.58 -1.35 4.59
N ASP A 230 -0.86 -2.53 5.16
CA ASP A 230 -1.66 -3.61 4.54
C ASP A 230 -3.05 -3.13 4.09
N TYR A 231 -3.54 -2.06 4.72
CA TYR A 231 -4.77 -1.40 4.34
C TYR A 231 -4.71 -0.71 2.96
N VAL A 232 -3.55 -0.19 2.54
CA VAL A 232 -3.44 0.78 1.44
C VAL A 232 -3.40 0.16 0.04
N PRO A 233 -2.54 -0.85 -0.28
CA PRO A 233 -2.36 -1.34 -1.64
C PRO A 233 -3.66 -1.78 -2.32
N SER A 234 -4.50 -2.52 -1.60
CA SER A 234 -5.77 -3.05 -2.13
C SER A 234 -6.75 -1.95 -2.53
N HIS A 235 -6.81 -0.85 -1.77
CA HIS A 235 -7.71 0.26 -2.07
C HIS A 235 -7.22 1.10 -3.26
N ILE A 236 -5.90 1.34 -3.36
CA ILE A 236 -5.31 2.01 -4.52
C ILE A 236 -5.55 1.16 -5.77
N GLY A 237 -5.26 -0.15 -5.72
CA GLY A 237 -5.51 -1.05 -6.84
C GLY A 237 -6.98 -1.09 -7.26
N ASN A 238 -7.91 -1.13 -6.30
CA ASN A 238 -9.35 -1.05 -6.57
C ASN A 238 -9.76 0.27 -7.21
N LYS A 239 -9.23 1.41 -6.75
CA LYS A 239 -9.47 2.71 -7.40
C LYS A 239 -9.02 2.70 -8.85
N HIS A 240 -7.80 2.25 -9.13
CA HIS A 240 -7.29 2.16 -10.50
C HIS A 240 -8.15 1.25 -11.38
N MET A 241 -8.65 0.15 -10.82
CA MET A 241 -9.59 -0.74 -11.50
C MET A 241 -10.93 -0.04 -11.81
N LEU A 242 -11.49 0.71 -10.86
CA LEU A 242 -12.72 1.49 -11.09
C LEU A 242 -12.53 2.56 -12.17
N ASP A 243 -11.42 3.29 -12.12
CA ASP A 243 -11.07 4.30 -13.12
C ASP A 243 -10.91 3.67 -14.51
N TYR A 244 -10.32 2.47 -14.59
CA TYR A 244 -10.21 1.72 -15.83
C TYR A 244 -11.58 1.31 -16.38
N ARG A 245 -12.47 0.77 -15.53
CA ARG A 245 -13.83 0.38 -15.92
C ARG A 245 -14.62 1.60 -16.41
N LEU A 246 -14.56 2.73 -15.72
CA LEU A 246 -15.28 3.94 -16.12
C LEU A 246 -14.87 4.44 -17.51
N LYS A 247 -13.60 4.26 -17.88
CA LYS A 247 -13.09 4.68 -19.19
C LYS A 247 -13.38 3.69 -20.31
N ASN A 248 -13.44 2.39 -20.01
CA ASN A 248 -13.37 1.33 -21.01
C ASN A 248 -14.60 0.40 -21.06
N ASP A 249 -15.42 0.36 -20.00
CA ASP A 249 -16.66 -0.40 -19.95
C ASP A 249 -17.85 0.53 -20.27
N SER A 250 -18.41 0.40 -21.48
CA SER A 250 -19.55 1.22 -21.90
C SER A 250 -20.80 0.99 -21.04
N ASN A 251 -20.86 -0.10 -20.27
CA ASN A 251 -21.96 -0.39 -19.35
C ASN A 251 -21.68 0.06 -17.91
N PHE A 252 -20.49 0.63 -17.64
CA PHE A 252 -20.11 1.12 -16.32
C PHE A 252 -20.30 2.63 -16.21
N SER A 253 -21.45 3.01 -15.66
CA SER A 253 -21.84 4.41 -15.48
C SER A 253 -21.09 5.11 -14.34
N GLN A 254 -21.05 6.44 -14.39
CA GLN A 254 -20.54 7.27 -13.28
C GLN A 254 -21.26 6.98 -11.96
N ALA A 255 -22.58 6.73 -11.99
CA ALA A 255 -23.34 6.40 -10.78
C ALA A 255 -22.91 5.05 -10.16
N GLN A 256 -22.55 4.06 -10.98
CA GLN A 256 -21.97 2.81 -10.50
C GLN A 256 -20.55 3.03 -9.96
N TYR A 257 -19.73 3.83 -10.64
CA TYR A 257 -18.42 4.25 -10.14
C TYR A 257 -18.54 4.88 -8.75
N ASP A 258 -19.39 5.90 -8.60
CA ASP A 258 -19.53 6.63 -7.32
C ASP A 258 -20.01 5.70 -6.19
N LYS A 259 -20.91 4.76 -6.52
CA LYS A 259 -21.40 3.77 -5.57
C LYS A 259 -20.29 2.81 -5.12
N GLU A 260 -19.54 2.24 -6.06
CA GLU A 260 -18.44 1.31 -5.75
C GLU A 260 -17.26 2.05 -5.08
N TYR A 261 -16.91 3.25 -5.54
CA TYR A 261 -15.87 4.08 -4.94
C TYR A 261 -16.20 4.49 -3.50
N LYS A 262 -17.46 4.79 -3.20
CA LYS A 262 -17.91 5.07 -1.82
C LYS A 262 -17.72 3.88 -0.88
N SER A 263 -17.69 2.65 -1.40
CA SER A 263 -17.41 1.45 -0.62
C SER A 263 -15.91 1.22 -0.34
N LEU A 264 -15.01 1.99 -0.99
CA LEU A 264 -13.57 1.96 -0.74
C LEU A 264 -13.18 2.91 0.40
N TYR A 265 -13.79 2.72 1.58
CA TYR A 265 -13.73 3.53 2.82
C TYR A 265 -12.53 4.51 2.97
N ILE A 266 -11.30 4.10 2.66
CA ILE A 266 -10.06 4.89 2.59
C ILE A 266 -10.12 6.26 1.91
N MET A 267 -10.72 6.37 0.73
CA MET A 267 -10.30 7.44 -0.21
C MET A 267 -10.68 8.86 0.24
N LYS A 268 -11.49 9.00 1.29
CA LYS A 268 -11.81 10.30 1.90
C LYS A 268 -10.72 10.80 2.86
N ALA A 269 -9.97 9.91 3.50
CA ALA A 269 -8.90 10.23 4.45
C ALA A 269 -7.55 10.42 3.74
N ILE A 270 -7.30 9.67 2.67
CA ILE A 270 -6.13 9.82 1.78
C ILE A 270 -6.30 11.07 0.86
N LYS A 271 -6.80 12.18 1.40
CA LYS A 271 -6.87 13.49 0.73
C LYS A 271 -5.51 14.20 0.70
N SER A 272 -4.54 13.73 1.47
CA SER A 272 -3.20 14.31 1.59
C SER A 272 -2.09 13.36 1.12
N LEU A 273 -2.32 12.59 0.04
CA LEU A 273 -1.19 12.08 -0.76
C LEU A 273 -0.41 13.30 -1.23
N TYR A 274 0.89 13.32 -0.99
CA TYR A 274 1.75 14.48 -1.17
C TYR A 274 2.05 14.70 -2.65
N TYR A 275 1.04 15.23 -3.36
CA TYR A 275 1.26 15.85 -4.65
C TYR A 275 0.34 17.05 -4.93
N SER A 276 0.09 17.87 -3.90
CA SER A 276 -0.38 19.24 -4.09
C SER A 276 0.69 20.22 -3.60
N GLY A 277 1.63 20.64 -4.46
CA GLY A 277 2.35 21.88 -4.15
C GLY A 277 3.64 22.21 -4.89
N ALA A 278 4.52 21.24 -5.21
CA ALA A 278 5.90 21.59 -5.60
C ALA A 278 6.27 21.35 -7.08
N MET A 279 5.41 20.70 -7.89
CA MET A 279 5.65 20.47 -9.32
C MET A 279 4.43 20.81 -10.19
N THR A 280 3.82 21.97 -9.94
CA THR A 280 2.57 22.46 -10.55
C THR A 280 2.62 22.79 -12.05
N ASN A 281 3.59 22.30 -12.83
CA ASN A 281 3.68 22.66 -14.25
C ASN A 281 4.09 21.53 -15.21
N ARG A 282 3.95 20.26 -14.83
CA ARG A 282 3.95 19.17 -15.81
C ARG A 282 2.72 18.32 -15.61
N ASP A 283 1.89 18.32 -16.66
CA ASP A 283 0.74 17.46 -16.89
C ASP A 283 0.75 16.20 -16.02
N LEU A 284 -0.35 15.98 -15.29
CA LEU A 284 -0.76 14.66 -14.81
C LEU A 284 -0.99 13.76 -16.04
N ARG A 285 0.08 13.30 -16.68
CA ARG A 285 -0.01 12.21 -17.63
C ARG A 285 0.09 10.94 -16.79
N PRO A 286 -0.99 10.14 -16.64
CA PRO A 286 -0.77 8.73 -16.39
C PRO A 286 0.27 8.29 -17.42
N ASP A 287 1.34 7.65 -16.97
CA ASP A 287 2.24 7.06 -17.94
C ASP A 287 1.44 6.05 -18.80
N ILE A 288 2.09 5.58 -19.85
CA ILE A 288 1.51 4.63 -20.80
C ILE A 288 0.99 3.35 -20.12
N PHE A 289 1.30 3.11 -18.84
CA PHE A 289 0.97 1.93 -18.05
C PHE A 289 -0.10 2.16 -16.98
N GLY A 290 -0.57 3.40 -16.81
CA GLY A 290 -1.49 3.77 -15.74
C GLY A 290 -0.82 3.87 -14.37
N SER A 291 0.52 3.97 -14.34
CA SER A 291 1.28 4.21 -13.12
C SER A 291 1.00 5.64 -12.68
N ASN A 292 0.33 5.77 -11.53
CA ASN A 292 0.37 7.00 -10.77
C ASN A 292 1.50 6.83 -9.76
N PHE A 293 2.51 7.69 -9.87
CA PHE A 293 3.58 7.79 -8.88
C PHE A 293 3.05 8.63 -7.72
N TRP A 294 2.95 8.03 -6.54
CA TRP A 294 2.49 8.71 -5.33
C TRP A 294 3.66 8.83 -4.35
N ILE A 295 4.03 10.07 -4.03
CA ILE A 295 4.75 10.45 -2.82
C ILE A 295 3.75 11.16 -1.94
#